data_AF-A0A814BDI7-F1
#
_entry.id   AF-A0A814BDI7-F1
#
_cell.length_a   1.000
_cell.length_b   1.000
_cell.length_c   1.000
_cell.angle_alpha   90.00
_cell.angle_beta   90.00
_cell.angle_gamma   90.00
#
_symmetry.space_group_name_H-M   'P 1'
#
loop_
_entity.id
_entity.type
_entity.pdbx_description
1 polymer ?
#
loop_
_entity_poly.entity_id
_entity_poly.type
_entity_poly.pdbx_seq_one_letter_code
_entity_poly.pdbx_strand_id
1 'polypeptide(L)'
;MNYQLIEWYRKNPDKGPACDILFGDFNQHRLSQKLISIMMSTDGKPLTTSNNSSIWPVVGMIAQIPHPIREYQKNIMLFGLWHSCVSPNPDRLLSSIVHDLMVLRAGGLTIDVGTESN
;
A
#
# COMPACT_ATOMS: atom_id res chain seq x y z
N MET A 1 -15.20 7.58 -8.10
CA MET A 1 -15.49 6.14 -7.87
C MET A 1 -16.60 5.73 -8.84
N ASN A 2 -16.40 4.72 -9.70
CA ASN A 2 -17.28 4.43 -10.83
C ASN A 2 -18.43 3.49 -10.42
N TYR A 3 -19.68 3.96 -10.48
CA TYR A 3 -20.89 3.24 -10.06
C TYR A 3 -21.11 1.90 -10.79
N GLN A 4 -20.70 1.81 -12.06
CA GLN A 4 -20.82 0.59 -12.87
C GLN A 4 -19.98 -0.57 -12.29
N LEU A 5 -18.88 -0.24 -11.62
CA LEU A 5 -17.96 -1.21 -11.04
C LEU A 5 -18.56 -1.87 -9.78
N ILE A 6 -19.22 -1.07 -8.94
CA ILE A 6 -19.86 -1.54 -7.69
C ILE A 6 -20.98 -2.54 -7.99
N GLU A 7 -21.79 -2.26 -9.01
CA GLU A 7 -22.88 -3.13 -9.44
C GLU A 7 -22.39 -4.46 -10.02
N TRP A 8 -21.25 -4.47 -10.70
CA TRP A 8 -20.66 -5.69 -11.22
C TRP A 8 -20.15 -6.61 -10.10
N TYR A 9 -19.54 -6.05 -9.04
CA TYR A 9 -19.13 -6.82 -7.86
C TYR A 9 -20.28 -7.38 -7.06
N ARG A 10 -21.39 -6.63 -6.91
CA ARG A 10 -22.62 -7.14 -6.28
C ARG A 10 -23.14 -8.40 -6.99
N LYS A 11 -22.93 -8.49 -8.31
CA LYS A 11 -23.34 -9.64 -9.12
C LYS A 11 -22.33 -10.79 -9.13
N ASN A 12 -21.08 -10.58 -8.69
CA ASN A 12 -20.02 -11.59 -8.72
C ASN A 12 -19.22 -11.59 -7.40
N PRO A 13 -19.85 -11.96 -6.26
CA PRO A 13 -19.23 -11.89 -4.93
C PRO A 13 -18.05 -12.85 -4.75
N ASP A 14 -17.92 -13.85 -5.61
CA ASP A 14 -16.82 -14.80 -5.70
C ASP A 14 -15.51 -14.18 -6.21
N LYS A 15 -15.57 -12.98 -6.80
CA LYS A 15 -14.43 -12.34 -7.48
C LYS A 15 -13.64 -11.34 -6.62
N GLY A 16 -13.88 -11.33 -5.31
CA GLY A 16 -13.17 -10.49 -4.33
C GLY A 16 -13.78 -9.09 -4.17
N PRO A 17 -13.40 -8.36 -3.10
CA PRO A 17 -14.05 -7.09 -2.73
C PRO A 17 -13.69 -5.90 -3.64
N ALA A 18 -14.58 -4.90 -3.67
CA ALA A 18 -14.51 -3.68 -4.48
C ALA A 18 -13.30 -2.76 -4.27
N CYS A 19 -12.42 -3.09 -3.33
CA CYS A 19 -11.16 -2.39 -3.10
C CYS A 19 -10.04 -2.86 -4.04
N ASP A 20 -10.27 -3.93 -4.82
CA ASP A 20 -9.29 -4.45 -5.75
C ASP A 20 -9.22 -3.58 -7.00
N ILE A 21 -8.01 -3.18 -7.40
CA ILE A 21 -7.78 -2.57 -8.71
C ILE A 21 -7.90 -3.71 -9.73
N LEU A 22 -9.13 -4.16 -10.02
CA LEU A 22 -9.43 -5.27 -10.94
C LEU A 22 -8.95 -5.06 -12.38
N PHE A 23 -8.31 -3.93 -12.65
CA PHE A 23 -7.92 -3.50 -13.97
C PHE A 23 -6.52 -2.88 -13.96
N GLY A 24 -5.56 -3.55 -13.32
CA GLY A 24 -4.14 -3.22 -13.42
C GLY A 24 -3.71 -3.07 -14.89
N ASP A 25 -4.19 -3.98 -15.76
CA ASP A 25 -3.94 -3.93 -17.21
C ASP A 25 -4.59 -2.70 -17.89
N PHE A 26 -5.84 -2.36 -17.55
CA PHE A 26 -6.51 -1.18 -18.12
C PHE A 26 -5.82 0.13 -17.70
N ASN A 27 -5.34 0.19 -16.46
CA ASN A 27 -4.63 1.36 -15.95
C ASN A 27 -3.20 1.46 -16.53
N GLN A 28 -2.51 0.33 -16.75
CA GLN A 28 -1.20 0.32 -17.42
C GLN A 28 -1.28 0.72 -18.89
N HIS A 29 -2.29 0.29 -19.64
CA HIS A 29 -2.39 0.64 -21.07
C HIS A 29 -2.66 2.13 -21.31
N ARG A 30 -3.22 2.87 -20.34
CA ARG A 30 -3.45 4.32 -20.44
C ARG A 30 -2.28 5.17 -19.96
N LEU A 31 -1.35 4.58 -19.23
CA LEU A 31 -0.19 5.28 -18.69
C LEU A 31 1.02 4.86 -19.53
N SER A 32 1.58 5.74 -20.35
CA SER A 32 2.76 5.45 -21.19
C SER A 32 4.03 5.14 -20.37
N GLN A 33 3.92 5.09 -19.04
CA GLN A 33 4.98 4.91 -18.08
C GLN A 33 4.73 3.60 -17.31
N LYS A 34 5.81 2.86 -17.05
CA LYS A 34 5.79 1.65 -16.21
C LYS A 34 5.52 2.04 -14.76
N LEU A 35 4.24 2.23 -14.42
CA LEU A 35 3.80 2.57 -13.07
C LEU A 35 3.43 1.29 -12.31
N ILE A 36 3.91 1.20 -11.08
CA ILE A 36 3.56 0.15 -10.12
C ILE A 36 2.63 0.78 -9.10
N SER A 37 1.50 0.13 -8.84
CA SER A 37 0.53 0.57 -7.84
C SER A 37 0.68 -0.29 -6.61
N ILE A 38 0.90 0.35 -5.46
CA ILE A 38 1.05 -0.33 -4.18
C ILE A 38 -0.22 -0.07 -3.38
N MET A 39 -0.89 -1.14 -2.97
CA MET A 39 -1.95 -1.10 -1.98
C MET A 39 -1.31 -1.22 -0.61
N MET A 40 -1.51 -0.24 0.27
CA MET A 40 -0.99 -0.28 1.64
C MET A 40 -2.13 -0.48 2.63
N SER A 41 -1.89 -1.27 3.66
CA SER A 41 -2.82 -1.53 4.73
C SER A 41 -2.08 -1.73 6.05
N THR A 42 -2.84 -1.67 7.13
CA THR A 42 -2.40 -2.13 8.44
C THR A 42 -3.18 -3.40 8.72
N ASP A 43 -2.50 -4.49 9.14
CA ASP A 43 -2.99 -5.89 9.21
C ASP A 43 -4.18 -6.13 10.18
N GLY A 44 -4.92 -5.08 10.56
CA GLY A 44 -6.10 -5.13 11.42
C GLY A 44 -5.80 -5.46 12.89
N LYS A 45 -4.61 -5.98 13.19
CA LYS A 45 -4.17 -6.41 14.52
C LYS A 45 -2.72 -5.99 14.79
N PRO A 46 -2.37 -5.63 16.03
CA PRO A 46 -0.99 -5.33 16.38
C PRO A 46 -0.16 -6.62 16.54
N LEU A 47 1.13 -6.53 16.19
CA LEU A 47 2.13 -7.59 16.40
C LEU A 47 2.44 -7.78 17.88
N THR A 48 2.45 -6.69 18.65
CA THR A 48 2.66 -6.70 20.10
C THR A 48 1.56 -5.91 20.78
N THR A 49 1.08 -6.42 21.91
CA THR A 49 0.10 -5.73 22.75
C THR A 49 0.73 -5.49 24.11
N SER A 50 0.74 -4.23 24.55
CA SER A 50 1.02 -3.84 25.93
C SER A 50 0.02 -2.78 26.35
N ASN A 51 -0.20 -2.62 27.65
CA ASN A 51 -1.17 -1.64 28.18
C ASN A 51 -0.87 -0.20 27.73
N ASN A 52 0.40 0.11 27.41
CA ASN A 52 0.84 1.46 27.10
C ASN A 52 1.18 1.67 25.60
N SER A 53 1.39 0.60 24.84
CA SER A 53 1.74 0.72 23.42
C SER A 53 1.47 -0.56 22.64
N SER A 54 1.16 -0.40 21.37
CA SER A 54 1.04 -1.49 20.41
C SER A 54 1.89 -1.18 19.18
N ILE A 55 2.39 -2.24 18.53
CA ILE A 55 3.11 -2.13 17.26
C ILE A 55 2.23 -2.71 16.18
N TRP A 56 1.89 -1.89 15.18
CA TRP A 56 1.05 -2.29 14.06
C TRP A 56 1.91 -2.37 12.79
N PRO A 57 1.88 -3.48 12.04
CA PRO A 57 2.63 -3.57 10.81
C PRO A 57 1.91 -2.79 9.72
N VAL A 58 2.66 -1.95 9.01
CA VAL A 58 2.23 -1.34 7.76
C VAL A 58 2.72 -2.24 6.64
N VAL A 59 1.80 -2.94 6.01
CA VAL A 59 2.08 -3.86 4.91
C VAL A 59 1.59 -3.28 3.60
N GLY A 60 2.14 -3.77 2.50
CA GLY A 60 1.60 -3.44 1.19
C GLY A 60 1.84 -4.52 0.16
N MET A 61 1.01 -4.47 -0.88
CA MET A 61 0.94 -5.45 -1.96
C MET A 61 0.95 -4.73 -3.30
N ILE A 62 1.52 -5.37 -4.32
CA ILE A 62 1.46 -4.84 -5.69
C ILE A 62 0.06 -5.12 -6.23
N ALA A 63 -0.69 -4.07 -6.56
CA ALA A 63 -2.08 -4.19 -7.00
C ALA A 63 -2.21 -4.85 -8.39
N GLN A 64 -1.15 -4.84 -9.19
CA GLN A 64 -1.11 -5.54 -10.47
C GLN A 64 -1.01 -7.07 -10.31
N ILE A 65 -0.65 -7.58 -9.12
CA ILE A 65 -0.66 -9.02 -8.87
C ILE A 65 -2.12 -9.43 -8.54
N PRO A 66 -2.69 -10.43 -9.23
CA PRO A 66 -4.08 -10.83 -9.03
C PRO A 66 -4.29 -11.54 -7.69
N HIS A 67 -5.52 -11.49 -7.19
CA HIS A 67 -5.98 -12.33 -6.09
C HIS A 67 -6.03 -13.82 -6.55
N PRO A 68 -5.75 -14.81 -5.68
CA PRO A 68 -5.21 -14.70 -4.32
C PRO A 68 -3.69 -14.54 -4.27
N ILE A 69 -3.03 -14.56 -5.44
CA ILE A 69 -1.56 -14.66 -5.54
C ILE A 69 -0.88 -13.51 -4.79
N ARG A 70 -1.41 -12.27 -4.87
CA ARG A 70 -0.83 -11.12 -4.16
C ARG A 70 -0.86 -11.24 -2.63
N GLU A 71 -1.76 -12.05 -2.09
CA GLU A 71 -1.96 -12.22 -0.64
C GLU A 71 -1.07 -13.33 -0.06
N TYR A 72 -0.34 -14.05 -0.91
CA TYR A 72 0.71 -14.95 -0.44
C TYR A 72 1.77 -14.15 0.31
N GLN A 73 2.18 -14.64 1.48
CA GLN A 73 3.14 -13.96 2.36
C GLN A 73 4.41 -13.49 1.63
N LYS A 74 4.90 -14.26 0.65
CA LYS A 74 6.06 -13.92 -0.19
C LYS A 74 5.87 -12.66 -1.06
N ASN A 75 4.63 -12.23 -1.28
CA ASN A 75 4.24 -11.09 -2.09
C ASN A 75 3.75 -9.90 -1.25
N ILE A 76 3.76 -10.03 0.08
CA ILE A 76 3.46 -8.96 1.03
C ILE A 76 4.77 -8.29 1.43
N MET A 77 4.84 -6.97 1.27
CA MET A 77 5.98 -6.15 1.67
C MET A 77 5.68 -5.47 3.00
N LEU A 78 6.63 -5.51 3.95
CA LEU A 78 6.57 -4.71 5.17
C LEU A 78 7.17 -3.34 4.88
N PHE A 79 6.34 -2.29 4.91
CA PHE A 79 6.79 -0.91 4.69
C PHE A 79 7.19 -0.20 5.97
N GLY A 80 6.67 -0.63 7.11
CA GLY A 80 7.02 -0.01 8.37
C GLY A 80 6.27 -0.58 9.56
N LEU A 81 6.56 0.01 10.72
CA LEU A 81 5.93 -0.30 11.99
C LEU A 81 5.33 0.98 12.56
N TRP A 82 4.05 0.95 12.88
CA TRP A 82 3.34 2.03 13.53
C TRP A 82 3.27 1.77 15.03
N HIS A 83 3.96 2.59 15.81
CA HIS A 83 3.98 2.46 17.27
C HIS A 83 2.97 3.42 17.89
N SER A 84 1.89 2.87 18.45
CA SER A 84 0.85 3.66 19.13
C SER A 84 -0.04 2.78 20.00
N CYS A 85 -0.67 3.38 21.02
CA CYS A 85 -1.74 2.74 21.77
C CYS A 85 -3.07 2.68 20.99
N VAL A 86 -3.19 3.45 19.90
CA VAL A 86 -4.39 3.50 19.04
C VAL A 86 -4.08 2.83 17.70
N SER A 87 -5.09 2.20 17.11
CA SER A 87 -5.01 1.67 15.75
C SER A 87 -4.55 2.77 14.78
N PRO A 88 -3.62 2.47 13.86
CA PRO A 88 -3.20 3.42 12.83
C PRO A 88 -4.40 3.92 12.03
N ASN A 89 -4.41 5.23 11.76
CA ASN A 89 -5.35 5.83 10.82
C ASN A 89 -4.74 5.72 9.41
N PRO A 90 -5.31 4.88 8.51
CA PRO A 90 -4.74 4.65 7.19
C PRO A 90 -4.70 5.92 6.33
N ASP A 91 -5.73 6.78 6.43
CA ASP A 91 -5.78 8.03 5.66
C ASP A 91 -4.66 8.97 6.08
N ARG A 92 -4.39 9.06 7.40
CA ARG A 92 -3.29 9.87 7.91
C ARG A 92 -1.94 9.33 7.45
N LEU A 93 -1.72 8.02 7.56
CA LEU A 93 -0.51 7.36 7.10
C LEU A 93 -0.27 7.61 5.60
N LEU A 94 -1.28 7.35 4.78
CA LEU A 94 -1.21 7.53 3.33
C LEU A 94 -0.99 9.00 2.96
N SER A 95 -1.64 9.94 3.64
CA SER A 95 -1.48 11.37 3.37
C SER A 95 -0.04 11.84 3.59
N SER A 96 0.61 11.37 4.66
CA SER A 96 2.02 11.66 4.92
C SER A 96 2.93 11.06 3.85
N ILE A 97 2.73 9.79 3.49
CA ILE A 97 3.53 9.12 2.46
C ILE A 97 3.37 9.82 1.11
N VAL A 98 2.14 10.18 0.72
CA VAL A 98 1.88 10.90 -0.54
C VAL A 98 2.55 12.26 -0.52
N HIS A 99 2.52 12.98 0.59
CA HIS A 99 3.23 14.25 0.72
C HIS A 99 4.73 14.08 0.48
N ASP A 100 5.36 13.12 1.15
CA ASP A 100 6.80 12.85 1.01
C ASP A 100 7.16 12.42 -0.41
N LEU A 101 6.35 11.58 -1.05
CA LEU A 101 6.51 11.18 -2.45
C LEU A 101 6.39 12.36 -3.42
N MET A 102 5.52 13.32 -3.12
CA MET A 102 5.38 14.54 -3.94
C MET A 102 6.59 15.46 -3.78
N VAL A 103 7.16 15.57 -2.58
CA VAL A 103 8.41 16.28 -2.34
C VAL A 103 9.56 15.60 -3.10
N LEU A 104 9.69 14.28 -2.98
CA LEU A 104 10.69 13.49 -3.69
C LEU A 104 10.55 13.61 -5.21
N ARG A 105 9.31 13.61 -5.72
CA ARG A 105 9.05 13.81 -7.15
C ARG A 105 9.52 15.17 -7.66
N ALA A 106 9.37 16.22 -6.85
CA ALA A 106 9.71 17.59 -7.24
C ALA A 106 11.20 17.91 -7.06
N GLY A 107 11.80 17.46 -5.95
CA GLY A 107 13.17 17.80 -5.56
C GLY A 107 14.20 16.69 -5.78
N GLY A 108 13.77 15.47 -6.10
CA GLY A 108 14.65 14.29 -6.07
C GLY A 108 15.09 13.92 -4.65
N LEU A 109 16.02 12.97 -4.55
CA LEU A 109 16.68 12.59 -3.31
C LEU A 109 18.17 12.50 -3.55
N THR A 110 18.95 13.32 -2.86
CA THR A 110 20.42 13.19 -2.83
C THR A 110 20.79 12.47 -1.55
N ILE A 111 21.31 11.26 -1.69
CA ILE A 111 21.86 10.49 -0.57
C ILE A 111 23.37 10.61 -0.66
N ASP A 112 23.98 11.25 0.34
CA ASP A 112 25.43 11.32 0.43
C ASP A 112 25.91 10.01 1.07
N VAL A 113 26.33 9.07 0.23
CA VAL A 113 26.90 7.81 0.68
C VAL A 113 28.35 8.11 1.03
N GLY A 114 28.58 8.45 2.30
CA GLY A 114 29.88 8.89 2.80
C GLY A 114 31.02 8.03 2.25
N THR A 115 32.03 8.68 1.69
CA THR A 115 33.23 8.00 1.19
C THR A 115 33.97 7.38 2.37
N GLU A 116 34.16 6.06 2.34
CA GLU A 116 35.06 5.38 3.28
C GLU A 116 36.45 6.02 3.17
N SER A 117 36.86 6.73 4.22
CA SER A 117 38.23 7.22 4.37
C SER A 117 39.12 6.02 4.70
N ASN A 118 39.90 5.58 3.71
CA ASN A 118 41.01 4.62 3.84
C ASN A 118 42.05 5.06 4.87
#